data_AF-A0A8T7CPF3-F1
#
_entry.id   AF-A0A8T7CPF3-F1
#
_cell.length_a   1.000
_cell.length_b   1.000
_cell.length_c   1.000
_cell.angle_alpha   90.00
_cell.angle_beta   90.00
_cell.angle_gamma   90.00
#
_symmetry.space_group_name_H-M   'P 1'
#
loop_
_entity.id
_entity.type
_entity.pdbx_description
1 polymer ?
#
loop_
_entity_poly.entity_id
_entity_poly.type
_entity_poly.pdbx_seq_one_letter_code
_entity_poly.pdbx_strand_id
1 'polypeptide(L)'
;DGSGDGKIDLWQDWRDVIGSIGNYLHTFGWQPNESVIEMVSTNAETAEFFKRDKLGLDHTAGALRQAQIQIDESIADDRPLLLFELENIEGPEYWVGYKNFYVITRYNHSTMYAMAVFDLGEAIAARVNSK
;
A
#
# COMPACT_ATOMS: atom_id res chain seq x y z
N ASP A 1 19.91 -15.44 -2.20
CA ASP A 1 19.98 -16.83 -1.78
C ASP A 1 19.22 -16.96 -0.47
N GLY A 2 17.96 -17.39 -0.57
CA GLY A 2 17.09 -17.66 0.57
C GLY A 2 17.20 -19.11 1.05
N SER A 3 17.83 -20.00 0.28
CA SER A 3 18.05 -21.40 0.64
C SER A 3 19.39 -21.66 1.36
N GLY A 4 20.36 -20.77 1.19
CA GLY A 4 21.73 -20.85 1.73
C GLY A 4 22.68 -21.74 0.93
N ASP A 5 22.33 -22.12 -0.31
CA ASP A 5 23.08 -23.07 -1.14
C ASP A 5 24.14 -22.39 -2.05
N GLY A 6 24.23 -21.07 -2.00
CA GLY A 6 25.15 -20.24 -2.80
C GLY A 6 24.64 -19.91 -4.20
N LYS A 7 23.38 -20.25 -4.55
CA LYS A 7 22.74 -19.92 -5.83
C LYS A 7 21.48 -19.09 -5.61
N ILE A 8 20.98 -18.51 -6.70
CA ILE A 8 19.68 -17.82 -6.71
C ILE A 8 18.86 -18.44 -7.84
N ASP A 9 17.88 -19.27 -7.49
CA ASP A 9 16.96 -19.93 -8.41
C ASP A 9 15.52 -19.43 -8.20
N LEU A 10 15.09 -18.48 -9.03
CA LEU A 10 13.73 -17.92 -8.99
C LEU A 10 12.68 -18.75 -9.73
N TRP A 11 13.03 -19.95 -10.21
CA TRP A 11 12.15 -20.80 -11.02
C TRP A 11 11.76 -22.08 -10.27
N GLN A 12 12.69 -22.66 -9.51
CA GLN A 12 12.47 -23.96 -8.87
C GLN A 12 12.63 -23.95 -7.34
N ASP A 13 13.26 -22.93 -6.74
CA ASP A 13 13.38 -22.83 -5.28
C ASP A 13 12.48 -21.72 -4.70
N TRP A 14 11.40 -22.13 -4.05
CA TRP A 14 10.46 -21.21 -3.40
C TRP A 14 11.08 -20.40 -2.25
N ARG A 15 12.13 -20.89 -1.59
CA ARG A 15 12.85 -20.12 -0.54
C ARG A 15 13.62 -18.97 -1.16
N ASP A 16 14.22 -19.19 -2.33
CA ASP A 16 14.87 -18.12 -3.08
C ASP A 16 13.86 -17.10 -3.61
N VAL A 17 12.70 -17.56 -4.12
CA VAL A 17 11.61 -16.66 -4.56
C VAL A 17 11.12 -15.80 -3.41
N ILE A 18 10.73 -16.39 -2.27
CA ILE A 18 10.21 -15.66 -1.11
C ILE A 18 11.29 -14.75 -0.52
N GLY A 19 12.53 -15.23 -0.39
CA GLY A 19 13.65 -14.43 0.09
C GLY A 19 13.95 -13.23 -0.82
N SER A 20 13.84 -13.40 -2.14
CA SER A 20 14.05 -12.34 -3.11
C SER A 20 12.93 -11.29 -3.05
N ILE A 21 11.67 -11.71 -2.91
CA ILE A 21 10.53 -10.79 -2.72
C ILE A 21 10.70 -10.01 -1.41
N GLY A 22 11.03 -10.68 -0.30
CA GLY A 22 11.26 -10.04 0.98
C GLY A 22 12.39 -9.01 0.93
N ASN A 23 13.51 -9.36 0.29
CA ASN A 23 14.62 -8.44 0.09
C ASN A 23 14.24 -7.25 -0.82
N TYR A 24 13.44 -7.48 -1.85
CA TYR A 24 12.93 -6.41 -2.71
C TYR A 24 12.13 -5.39 -1.90
N LEU A 25 11.12 -5.84 -1.13
CA LEU A 25 10.31 -4.97 -0.29
C LEU A 25 11.16 -4.22 0.75
N HIS A 26 12.09 -4.91 1.42
CA HIS A 26 13.02 -4.30 2.37
C HIS A 26 13.89 -3.22 1.71
N THR A 27 14.44 -3.49 0.53
CA THR A 27 15.30 -2.55 -0.22
C THR A 27 14.57 -1.26 -0.58
N PHE A 28 13.27 -1.32 -0.88
CA PHE A 28 12.43 -0.14 -1.15
C PHE A 28 11.88 0.55 0.10
N GLY A 29 12.19 0.01 1.28
CA GLY A 29 11.90 0.60 2.58
C GLY A 29 10.58 0.15 3.19
N TRP A 30 10.20 -1.12 3.02
CA TRP A 30 9.12 -1.73 3.78
C TRP A 30 9.37 -1.61 5.28
N GLN A 31 8.33 -1.28 6.04
CA GLN A 31 8.38 -1.11 7.48
C GLN A 31 7.49 -2.20 8.14
N PRO A 32 8.09 -3.19 8.82
CA PRO A 32 7.32 -4.25 9.47
C PRO A 32 6.31 -3.71 10.48
N ASN A 33 5.10 -4.28 10.49
CA ASN A 33 3.99 -3.93 11.40
C ASN A 33 3.42 -2.51 11.26
N GLU A 34 3.82 -1.76 10.23
CA GLU A 34 3.22 -0.47 9.90
C GLU A 34 2.03 -0.62 8.95
N SER A 35 1.10 0.33 9.02
CA SER A 35 -0.08 0.39 8.15
C SER A 35 0.28 0.40 6.67
N VAL A 36 -0.58 -0.21 5.85
CA VAL A 36 -0.42 -0.29 4.39
C VAL A 36 -1.32 0.73 3.73
N ILE A 37 -2.63 0.65 3.98
CA ILE A 37 -3.65 1.55 3.44
C ILE A 37 -4.75 1.83 4.47
N GLU A 38 -5.55 2.87 4.22
CA GLU A 38 -6.77 3.18 4.96
C GLU A 38 -7.80 3.81 4.02
N MET A 39 -9.06 3.37 4.11
CA MET A 39 -10.17 3.96 3.38
C MET A 39 -10.62 5.24 4.10
N VAL A 40 -10.82 6.32 3.36
CA VAL A 40 -11.15 7.63 3.92
C VAL A 40 -12.48 8.15 3.40
N SER A 41 -13.18 8.88 4.25
CA SER A 41 -14.40 9.59 3.86
C SER A 41 -14.07 10.99 3.33
N THR A 42 -14.80 11.41 2.30
CA THR A 42 -14.66 12.70 1.62
C THR A 42 -16.03 13.29 1.30
N ASN A 43 -16.10 14.58 0.99
CA ASN A 43 -17.29 15.24 0.46
C ASN A 43 -17.07 15.64 -1.02
N ALA A 44 -18.10 16.20 -1.67
CA ALA A 44 -18.02 16.58 -3.09
C ALA A 44 -16.94 17.64 -3.38
N GLU A 45 -16.66 18.53 -2.43
CA GLU A 45 -15.64 19.58 -2.57
C GLU A 45 -14.23 18.99 -2.50
N THR A 46 -14.05 17.93 -1.71
CA THR A 46 -12.75 17.32 -1.40
C THR A 46 -12.43 16.11 -2.27
N ALA A 47 -13.41 15.56 -2.99
CA ALA A 47 -13.21 14.48 -3.97
C ALA A 47 -12.23 14.86 -5.10
N GLU A 48 -12.17 16.15 -5.48
CA GLU A 48 -11.23 16.66 -6.49
C GLU A 48 -9.75 16.42 -6.13
N PHE A 49 -9.42 16.29 -4.83
CA PHE A 49 -8.05 15.99 -4.40
C PHE A 49 -7.58 14.60 -4.87
N PHE A 50 -8.51 13.66 -5.04
CA PHE A 50 -8.22 12.27 -5.39
C PHE A 50 -8.12 12.04 -6.90
N LYS A 51 -8.54 13.01 -7.73
CA LYS A 51 -8.56 12.89 -9.19
C LYS A 51 -7.20 12.98 -9.87
N ARG A 52 -6.13 13.21 -9.09
CA ARG A 52 -4.76 13.23 -9.60
C ARG A 52 -4.06 11.96 -9.14
N ASP A 53 -4.04 10.96 -10.03
CA ASP A 53 -3.33 9.70 -9.79
C ASP A 53 -1.81 9.93 -9.87
N LYS A 54 -1.27 10.54 -8.83
CA LYS A 54 0.16 10.67 -8.61
C LYS A 54 0.57 9.59 -7.63
N LEU A 55 1.25 8.58 -8.16
CA LEU A 55 1.87 7.52 -7.38
C LEU A 55 3.09 8.06 -6.62
N GLY A 56 2.82 8.78 -5.53
CA GLY A 56 3.82 9.43 -4.69
C GLY A 56 3.30 9.63 -3.27
N LEU A 57 4.22 9.77 -2.33
CA LEU A 57 3.93 10.16 -0.95
C LEU A 57 4.05 11.70 -0.85
N ASP A 58 3.21 12.42 -1.59
CA ASP A 58 3.30 13.88 -1.79
C ASP A 58 2.29 14.69 -0.96
N HIS A 59 1.42 14.03 -0.21
CA HIS A 59 0.52 14.66 0.76
C HIS A 59 0.97 14.38 2.19
N THR A 60 0.65 15.27 3.12
CA THR A 60 0.85 15.01 4.55
C THR A 60 -0.50 14.86 5.26
N ALA A 61 -0.55 14.08 6.35
CA ALA A 61 -1.78 13.88 7.13
C ALA A 61 -2.42 15.21 7.56
N GLY A 62 -1.63 16.17 8.02
CA GLY A 62 -2.12 17.48 8.45
C GLY A 62 -2.72 18.30 7.30
N ALA A 63 -2.13 18.23 6.09
CA ALA A 63 -2.68 18.89 4.92
C ALA A 63 -4.02 18.26 4.49
N LEU A 64 -4.14 16.94 4.58
CA LEU A 64 -5.40 16.23 4.28
C LEU A 64 -6.50 16.58 5.30
N ARG A 65 -6.18 16.66 6.60
CA ARG A 65 -7.13 17.11 7.63
C ARG A 65 -7.60 18.55 7.41
N GLN A 66 -6.70 19.45 7.02
CA GLN A 66 -7.06 20.83 6.65
C GLN A 66 -7.97 20.86 5.42
N ALA A 67 -7.81 19.91 4.50
CA ALA A 67 -8.70 19.68 3.37
C ALA A 67 -9.95 18.85 3.76
N GLN A 68 -10.27 18.71 5.05
CA GLN A 68 -11.45 18.01 5.58
C GLN A 68 -11.55 16.51 5.26
N ILE A 69 -10.48 15.89 4.76
CA ILE A 69 -10.37 14.44 4.63
C ILE A 69 -10.13 13.85 6.02
N GLN A 70 -10.94 12.87 6.39
CA GLN A 70 -10.88 12.25 7.72
C GLN A 70 -9.65 11.33 7.81
N ILE A 71 -8.64 11.73 8.58
CA ILE A 71 -7.43 10.96 8.89
C ILE A 71 -7.32 10.85 10.40
N ASP A 72 -7.15 9.63 10.93
CA ASP A 72 -7.04 9.34 12.38
C ASP A 72 -6.06 10.29 13.08
N GLU A 73 -6.48 10.98 14.14
CA GLU A 73 -5.69 12.01 14.86
C GLU A 73 -4.36 11.50 15.44
N SER A 74 -4.22 10.19 15.65
CA SER A 74 -2.96 9.58 16.12
C SER A 74 -1.82 9.68 15.10
N ILE A 75 -2.14 9.94 13.83
CA ILE A 75 -1.16 10.06 12.76
C ILE A 75 -0.53 11.46 12.79
N ALA A 76 0.80 11.52 12.88
CA ALA A 76 1.53 12.77 12.88
C ALA A 76 1.24 13.62 11.62
N ASP A 77 1.06 14.93 11.79
CA ASP A 77 0.67 15.85 10.72
C ASP A 77 1.66 15.86 9.53
N ASP A 78 2.93 15.57 9.78
CA ASP A 78 4.00 15.52 8.77
C ASP A 78 4.16 14.15 8.11
N ARG A 79 3.38 13.14 8.53
CA ARG A 79 3.40 11.79 7.93
C ARG A 79 3.03 11.90 6.45
N PRO A 80 3.91 11.43 5.54
CA PRO A 80 3.63 11.49 4.11
C PRO A 80 2.72 10.32 3.69
N LEU A 81 1.75 10.63 2.84
CA LEU A 81 0.66 9.76 2.40
C LEU A 81 0.47 9.88 0.89
N LEU A 82 0.07 8.77 0.27
CA LEU A 82 -0.37 8.70 -1.12
C LEU A 82 -1.88 8.79 -1.14
N LEU A 83 -2.44 9.64 -1.99
CA LEU A 83 -3.89 9.81 -2.12
C LEU A 83 -4.36 9.21 -3.45
N PHE A 84 -5.39 8.36 -3.44
CA PHE A 84 -5.87 7.73 -4.67
C PHE A 84 -7.35 7.34 -4.63
N GLU A 85 -7.95 7.28 -5.80
CA GLU A 85 -9.32 6.83 -6.04
C GLU A 85 -9.30 5.47 -6.74
N LEU A 86 -10.22 4.58 -6.36
CA LEU A 86 -10.50 3.35 -7.10
C LEU A 86 -11.97 3.34 -7.52
N GLU A 87 -12.22 3.07 -8.80
CA GLU A 87 -13.57 2.88 -9.30
C GLU A 87 -14.11 1.52 -8.86
N ASN A 88 -15.26 1.50 -8.17
CA ASN A 88 -15.98 0.28 -7.82
C ASN A 88 -17.44 0.33 -8.31
N ILE A 89 -18.12 -0.81 -8.30
CA ILE A 89 -19.50 -0.98 -8.78
C ILE A 89 -20.47 -0.06 -8.02
N GLU A 90 -20.25 0.13 -6.72
CA GLU A 90 -21.10 0.95 -5.85
C GLU A 90 -20.75 2.45 -5.90
N GLY A 91 -19.67 2.81 -6.60
CA GLY A 91 -19.13 4.15 -6.68
C GLY A 91 -17.62 4.18 -6.43
N PRO A 92 -17.01 5.36 -6.51
CA PRO A 92 -15.59 5.52 -6.23
C PRO A 92 -15.30 5.33 -4.73
N GLU A 93 -14.19 4.65 -4.46
CA GLU A 93 -13.61 4.54 -3.13
C GLU A 93 -12.35 5.40 -3.03
N TYR A 94 -12.18 6.03 -1.87
CA TYR A 94 -11.11 6.98 -1.62
C TYR A 94 -10.18 6.43 -0.55
N TRP A 95 -8.89 6.44 -0.86
CA TRP A 95 -7.89 5.74 -0.05
C TRP A 95 -6.69 6.62 0.23
N VAL A 96 -6.09 6.42 1.39
CA VAL A 96 -4.72 6.83 1.68
C VAL A 96 -3.81 5.62 1.74
N GLY A 97 -2.70 5.70 1.02
CA GLY A 97 -1.62 4.72 1.04
C GLY A 97 -0.45 5.21 1.88
N TYR A 98 0.01 4.35 2.79
CA TYR A 98 1.19 4.59 3.60
C TYR A 98 2.47 4.17 2.85
N LYS A 99 3.63 4.32 3.51
CA LYS A 99 4.93 3.90 2.97
C LYS A 99 4.91 2.46 2.45
N ASN A 100 4.26 1.54 3.16
CA ASN A 100 4.19 0.14 2.75
C ASN A 100 3.38 -0.08 1.47
N PHE A 101 2.25 0.62 1.27
CA PHE A 101 1.53 0.55 0.00
C PHE A 101 2.35 1.13 -1.15
N TYR A 102 3.01 2.26 -0.92
CA TYR A 102 3.96 2.83 -1.88
C TYR A 102 5.11 1.87 -2.23
N VAL A 103 5.57 1.04 -1.29
CA VAL A 103 6.58 0.01 -1.56
C VAL A 103 6.05 -1.06 -2.52
N ILE A 104 4.78 -1.48 -2.38
CA ILE A 104 4.16 -2.45 -3.30
C ILE A 104 4.10 -1.89 -4.72
N THR A 105 3.79 -0.59 -4.87
CA THR A 105 3.76 0.06 -6.20
C THR A 105 5.15 0.20 -6.85
N ARG A 106 6.24 -0.05 -6.10
CA ARG A 106 7.59 -0.12 -6.70
C ARG A 106 7.76 -1.34 -7.58
N TYR A 107 7.07 -2.44 -7.25
CA TYR A 107 7.09 -3.67 -8.05
C TYR A 107 6.38 -3.47 -9.38
N ASN A 108 5.21 -2.81 -9.35
CA ASN A 108 4.47 -2.35 -10.53
C ASN A 108 3.77 -1.03 -10.21
N HIS A 109 4.02 -0.01 -11.02
CA HIS A 109 3.60 1.37 -10.81
C HIS A 109 2.09 1.57 -11.09
N SER A 110 1.24 0.96 -10.27
CA SER A 110 -0.22 0.99 -10.35
C SER A 110 -0.85 0.83 -8.96
N THR A 111 -1.80 1.71 -8.63
CA THR A 111 -2.63 1.63 -7.40
C THR A 111 -3.51 0.38 -7.40
N MET A 112 -4.16 0.08 -8.52
CA MET A 112 -4.98 -1.13 -8.70
C MET A 112 -4.17 -2.41 -8.51
N TYR A 113 -2.96 -2.48 -9.05
CA TYR A 113 -2.07 -3.63 -8.81
C TYR A 113 -1.75 -3.77 -7.31
N ALA A 114 -1.35 -2.68 -6.66
CA ALA A 114 -0.96 -2.72 -5.26
C ALA A 114 -2.13 -3.09 -4.34
N MET A 115 -3.34 -2.59 -4.65
CA MET A 115 -4.56 -2.96 -3.94
C MET A 115 -4.85 -4.45 -4.11
N ALA A 116 -4.83 -4.97 -5.33
CA ALA A 116 -5.08 -6.39 -5.59
C ALA A 116 -4.07 -7.31 -4.88
N VAL A 117 -2.78 -6.92 -4.82
CA VAL A 117 -1.76 -7.65 -4.07
C VAL A 117 -2.05 -7.63 -2.56
N PHE A 118 -2.43 -6.47 -2.02
CA PHE A 118 -2.76 -6.31 -0.61
C PHE A 118 -3.99 -7.14 -0.22
N ASP A 119 -5.10 -6.98 -0.95
CA ASP A 119 -6.36 -7.70 -0.70
C ASP A 119 -6.18 -9.22 -0.81
N LEU A 120 -5.44 -9.69 -1.82
CA LEU A 120 -5.14 -11.12 -1.95
C LEU A 120 -4.30 -11.63 -0.77
N GLY A 121 -3.32 -10.85 -0.31
CA GLY A 121 -2.51 -11.17 0.85
C GLY A 121 -3.34 -11.31 2.12
N GLU A 122 -4.21 -10.32 2.40
CA GLU A 122 -5.14 -10.34 3.53
C GLU A 122 -6.10 -11.53 3.46
N ALA A 123 -6.67 -11.81 2.29
CA ALA A 123 -7.57 -12.95 2.09
C ALA A 123 -6.88 -14.30 2.35
N ILE A 124 -5.64 -14.47 1.89
CA ILE A 124 -4.83 -15.67 2.16
C ILE A 124 -4.51 -15.76 3.65
N ALA A 125 -4.06 -14.68 4.29
CA ALA A 125 -3.72 -14.65 5.70
C ALA A 125 -4.95 -15.00 6.57
N ALA A 126 -6.11 -14.40 6.30
CA ALA A 126 -7.36 -14.71 6.97
C ALA A 126 -7.73 -16.20 6.81
N ARG A 127 -7.52 -16.77 5.62
CA ARG A 127 -7.81 -18.18 5.36
C ARG A 127 -6.85 -19.15 6.06
N VAL A 128 -5.59 -18.78 6.20
CA VAL A 128 -4.56 -19.58 6.90
C VAL A 128 -4.76 -19.50 8.42
N ASN A 129 -5.02 -18.30 8.95
CA ASN A 129 -5.18 -18.07 10.39
C ASN A 129 -6.54 -18.50 10.97
N SER A 130 -7.54 -18.76 10.11
CA SER A 130 -8.84 -19.30 10.53
C SER A 130 -8.87 -20.82 10.67
N LYS A 131 -7.74 -21.50 10.43
CA LYS A 131 -7.57 -22.94 10.66
C LYS A 131 -6.79 -23.18 11.95
#